data_AF-A0A9N9I4A1-F1
#
_entry.id   AF-A0A9N9I4A1-F1
#
_cell.length_a   1.000
_cell.length_b   1.000
_cell.length_c   1.000
_cell.angle_alpha   90.00
_cell.angle_beta   90.00
_cell.angle_gamma   90.00
#
_symmetry.space_group_name_H-M   'P 1'
#
loop_
_entity.id
_entity.type
_entity.pdbx_description
1 polymer ?
#
loop_
_entity_poly.entity_id
_entity_poly.type
_entity_poly.pdbx_seq_one_letter_code
_entity_poly.pdbx_strand_id
1 'polypeptide(L)'
;MLEIIEIITDERQQITRNNVVDLFRQSQAKDIKNKFGELLIYLEKFSRKLKIKEDAFLLLDDLVLHDLVKEDIILTRSPTAQTFTCSIFIIDIIDGTIAKTNTED
;
A
#
# COMPACT_ATOMS: atom_id res chain seq x y z
N MET A 1 8.58 1.79 -0.22
CA MET A 1 7.12 1.76 -0.05
C MET A 1 6.47 2.34 -1.28
N LEU A 2 6.90 3.53 -1.73
CA LEU A 2 6.50 4.11 -3.02
C LEU A 2 6.64 3.11 -4.18
N GLU A 3 7.82 2.53 -4.42
CA GLU A 3 8.02 1.49 -5.45
C GLU A 3 7.01 0.33 -5.38
N ILE A 4 6.60 -0.09 -4.18
CA ILE A 4 5.59 -1.16 -4.02
C ILE A 4 4.21 -0.66 -4.42
N ILE A 5 3.86 0.58 -4.05
CA ILE A 5 2.59 1.20 -4.43
C ILE A 5 2.52 1.30 -5.95
N GLU A 6 3.56 1.81 -6.61
CA GLU A 6 3.65 1.94 -8.07
C GLU A 6 3.33 0.62 -8.77
N ILE A 7 4.01 -0.46 -8.35
CA ILE A 7 3.84 -1.79 -8.93
C ILE A 7 2.40 -2.30 -8.80
N ILE A 8 1.75 -2.09 -7.65
CA ILE A 8 0.44 -2.72 -7.37
C ILE A 8 -0.75 -1.85 -7.76
N THR A 9 -0.58 -0.54 -7.92
CA THR A 9 -1.64 0.35 -8.41
C THR A 9 -1.79 0.26 -9.93
N ASP A 10 -0.71 -0.02 -10.66
CA ASP A 10 -0.73 -0.26 -12.11
C ASP A 10 -1.60 -1.47 -12.52
N GLU A 11 -1.74 -2.46 -11.64
CA GLU A 11 -2.52 -3.68 -11.88
C GLU A 11 -4.06 -3.50 -11.76
N ARG A 12 -4.55 -2.26 -11.56
CA ARG A 12 -5.98 -1.86 -11.56
C ARG A 12 -6.90 -2.58 -10.56
N GLN A 13 -6.36 -3.22 -9.53
CA GLN A 13 -7.17 -3.74 -8.43
C GLN A 13 -7.36 -2.69 -7.33
N GLN A 14 -8.45 -2.81 -6.56
CA GLN A 14 -8.58 -2.02 -5.32
C GLN A 14 -7.53 -2.48 -4.30
N ILE A 15 -6.56 -1.60 -4.02
CA ILE A 15 -5.48 -1.84 -3.08
C ILE A 15 -5.82 -1.22 -1.74
N THR A 16 -5.88 -2.04 -0.70
CA THR A 16 -6.09 -1.54 0.67
C THR A 16 -4.76 -1.13 1.30
N ARG A 17 -4.79 -0.26 2.31
CA ARG A 17 -3.60 0.09 3.11
C ARG A 17 -2.90 -1.14 3.70
N ASN A 18 -3.66 -2.15 4.12
CA ASN A 18 -3.11 -3.42 4.61
C ASN A 18 -2.29 -4.13 3.52
N ASN A 19 -2.73 -4.12 2.26
CA ASN A 19 -1.98 -4.75 1.18
C ASN A 19 -0.61 -4.09 1.02
N VAL A 20 -0.55 -2.75 0.98
CA VAL A 20 0.73 -2.02 0.90
C VAL A 20 1.64 -2.38 2.07
N VAL A 21 1.12 -2.33 3.31
CA VAL A 21 1.91 -2.61 4.51
C VAL A 21 2.41 -4.05 4.54
N ASP A 22 1.56 -5.01 4.21
CA ASP A 22 1.92 -6.42 4.24
C ASP A 22 2.91 -6.77 3.12
N LEU A 23 2.80 -6.14 1.95
CA LEU A 23 3.79 -6.24 0.87
C LEU A 23 5.13 -5.59 1.24
N PHE A 24 5.11 -4.39 1.81
CA PHE A 24 6.31 -3.67 2.25
C PHE A 24 7.09 -4.41 3.33
N ARG A 25 6.38 -5.16 4.18
CA ARG A 25 6.96 -6.02 5.20
C ARG A 25 7.25 -7.44 4.70
N GLN A 26 6.96 -7.73 3.44
CA GLN A 26 7.05 -9.04 2.80
C GLN A 26 6.40 -10.15 3.62
N SER A 27 5.17 -9.87 4.07
CA SER A 27 4.35 -10.83 4.78
C SER A 27 4.28 -12.13 4.00
N GLN A 28 4.49 -13.24 4.71
CA GLN A 28 4.44 -14.59 4.15
C GLN A 28 3.06 -15.23 4.35
N ALA A 29 2.07 -14.42 4.75
CA ALA A 29 0.69 -14.87 4.92
C ALA A 29 0.13 -15.44 3.61
N LYS A 30 -0.65 -16.51 3.71
CA LYS A 30 -1.09 -17.31 2.56
C LYS A 30 -1.95 -16.49 1.59
N ASP A 31 -2.83 -15.66 2.13
CA ASP A 31 -3.71 -14.75 1.40
C ASP A 31 -2.91 -13.70 0.60
N ILE A 32 -1.88 -13.12 1.21
CA ILE A 32 -1.01 -12.15 0.53
C ILE A 32 -0.23 -12.82 -0.59
N LYS A 33 0.35 -14.00 -0.35
CA LYS A 33 1.05 -14.77 -1.39
C LYS A 33 0.15 -15.18 -2.54
N ASN A 34 -1.08 -15.60 -2.24
CA ASN A 34 -2.03 -15.97 -3.28
C ASN A 34 -2.42 -14.77 -4.15
N LYS A 35 -2.44 -13.56 -3.58
CA LYS A 35 -2.84 -12.34 -4.29
C LYS A 35 -1.68 -11.67 -5.04
N PHE A 36 -0.47 -11.72 -4.49
CA PHE A 36 0.68 -10.92 -4.97
C PHE A 36 1.97 -11.73 -5.15
N GLY A 37 1.94 -13.05 -4.98
CA GLY A 37 3.14 -13.89 -4.97
C GLY A 37 3.90 -13.97 -6.29
N GLU A 38 3.30 -13.50 -7.39
CA GLU A 38 3.93 -13.39 -8.71
C GLU A 38 4.75 -12.11 -8.88
N LEU A 39 4.58 -11.12 -7.99
CA LEU A 39 5.33 -9.87 -8.05
C LEU A 39 6.83 -10.11 -7.79
N LEU A 40 7.68 -9.43 -8.56
CA LEU A 40 9.14 -9.50 -8.46
C LEU A 40 9.65 -9.21 -7.04
N ILE A 41 8.94 -8.37 -6.27
CA ILE A 41 9.26 -8.04 -4.88
C ILE A 41 9.26 -9.25 -3.91
N TYR A 42 8.62 -10.36 -4.30
CA TYR A 42 8.67 -11.63 -3.57
C TYR A 42 9.70 -12.61 -4.11
N LEU A 43 10.16 -12.42 -5.35
CA LEU A 43 11.16 -13.25 -6.02
C LEU A 43 12.57 -12.76 -5.71
N GLU A 44 12.76 -11.46 -5.61
CA GLU A 44 13.99 -10.88 -5.08
C GLU A 44 14.02 -11.06 -3.56
N LYS A 45 15.10 -11.70 -3.09
CA LYS A 45 15.37 -11.91 -1.66
C LYS A 45 15.74 -10.58 -0.99
N PHE A 46 14.82 -9.62 -0.97
CA PHE A 46 14.95 -8.50 -0.06
C PHE A 46 14.91 -9.08 1.35
N SER A 47 16.02 -8.99 2.08
CA SER A 47 16.10 -9.41 3.48
C SER A 47 14.88 -8.89 4.23
N ARG A 48 14.08 -9.80 4.82
CA ARG A 48 12.86 -9.48 5.56
C ARG A 48 13.13 -8.27 6.44
N LYS A 49 12.62 -7.10 6.04
CA LYS A 49 12.73 -5.90 6.86
C LYS A 49 11.80 -6.13 8.04
N LEU A 50 12.39 -6.41 9.19
CA LEU A 50 11.69 -6.68 10.45
C LEU A 50 11.12 -5.37 11.03
N LYS A 51 10.47 -4.57 10.19
CA LYS A 51 9.70 -3.41 10.64
C LYS A 51 8.39 -3.92 11.23
N ILE A 52 8.05 -3.44 12.41
CA ILE A 52 6.76 -3.70 13.04
C ILE A 52 5.64 -3.12 12.16
N LYS A 53 4.41 -3.64 12.31
CA LYS A 53 3.33 -3.29 11.38
C LYS A 53 2.99 -1.81 11.49
N GLU A 54 3.07 -1.31 12.71
CA GLU A 54 2.79 0.05 13.14
C GLU A 54 3.74 1.05 12.45
N ASP A 55 5.04 0.77 12.42
CA ASP A 55 6.02 1.63 11.73
C ASP A 55 5.76 1.74 10.23
N ALA A 56 5.29 0.65 9.61
CA ALA A 56 4.94 0.66 8.20
C ALA A 56 3.66 1.47 7.94
N PHE A 57 2.69 1.43 8.85
CA PHE A 57 1.53 2.31 8.77
C PHE A 57 1.90 3.78 8.95
N LEU A 58 2.75 4.10 9.95
CA LEU A 58 3.24 5.46 10.15
C LEU A 58 3.96 6.00 8.92
N LEU A 59 4.78 5.17 8.27
CA LEU A 59 5.41 5.56 7.00
C LEU A 59 4.37 5.81 5.91
N LEU A 60 3.33 4.98 5.80
CA LEU A 60 2.28 5.18 4.81
C LEU A 60 1.46 6.44 5.09
N ASP A 61 1.16 6.73 6.36
CA ASP A 61 0.50 7.98 6.78
C ASP A 61 1.36 9.20 6.41
N ASP A 62 2.67 9.14 6.67
CA ASP A 62 3.61 10.20 6.33
C ASP A 62 3.62 10.50 4.82
N LEU A 63 3.68 9.45 3.98
CA LEU A 63 3.64 9.59 2.53
C LEU A 63 2.33 10.25 2.03
N VAL A 64 1.21 9.96 2.68
CA VAL A 64 -0.08 10.57 2.32
C VAL A 64 -0.11 12.03 2.78
N LEU A 65 0.31 12.30 4.02
CA LEU A 65 0.34 13.66 4.58
C LEU A 65 1.24 14.60 3.78
N HIS A 66 2.29 14.07 3.15
CA HIS A 66 3.19 14.80 2.28
C HIS A 66 2.74 14.86 0.81
N ASP A 67 1.49 14.47 0.50
CA ASP A 67 0.94 14.44 -0.87
C ASP A 67 1.84 13.66 -1.85
N LEU A 68 2.40 12.53 -1.39
CA LEU A 68 3.19 11.62 -2.23
C LEU A 68 2.36 10.43 -2.70
N VAL A 69 1.35 10.04 -1.93
CA VAL A 69 0.44 8.92 -2.20
C VAL A 69 -1.00 9.41 -2.14
N LYS A 70 -1.80 9.02 -3.13
CA LYS A 70 -3.22 9.36 -3.19
C LYS A 70 -4.08 8.25 -2.63
N GLU A 71 -5.00 8.61 -1.75
CA GLU A 71 -5.99 7.70 -1.17
C GLU A 71 -7.41 8.05 -1.63
N ASP A 72 -8.28 7.04 -1.67
CA ASP A 72 -9.73 7.21 -1.75
C ASP A 72 -10.41 6.65 -0.50
N ILE A 73 -11.50 7.29 -0.09
CA ILE A 73 -12.32 6.84 1.04
C ILE A 73 -13.72 6.54 0.54
N ILE A 74 -14.09 5.27 0.59
CA ILE A 74 -15.43 4.81 0.21
C ILE A 74 -16.24 4.52 1.46
N LEU A 75 -17.32 5.29 1.63
CA LEU A 75 -18.33 5.07 2.65
C LEU A 75 -19.50 4.27 2.07
N THR A 76 -19.60 3.01 2.45
CA THR A 76 -20.71 2.14 2.03
C THR A 76 -21.73 2.04 3.14
N ARG A 77 -22.96 2.46 2.87
CA ARG A 77 -24.10 2.27 3.78
C ARG A 77 -24.58 0.83 3.70
N SER A 78 -24.73 0.17 4.85
CA SER A 78 -25.36 -1.15 4.88
C SER A 78 -26.82 -1.06 4.44
N PRO A 79 -27.32 -1.94 3.54
CA PRO A 79 -28.71 -1.94 3.12
C PRO A 79 -29.69 -2.24 4.26
N THR A 80 -29.24 -3.01 5.26
CA THR A 80 -30.09 -3.57 6.33
C THR A 80 -29.78 -3.01 7.72
N ALA A 81 -28.68 -2.27 7.88
CA ALA A 81 -28.30 -1.65 9.15
C ALA A 81 -28.13 -0.13 9.01
N GLN A 82 -28.37 0.62 10.08
CA GLN A 82 -28.07 2.05 10.15
C GLN A 82 -26.55 2.35 10.28
N THR A 83 -25.70 1.39 9.94
CA THR A 83 -24.25 1.50 10.06
C THR A 83 -23.61 1.79 8.70
N PHE A 84 -22.53 2.56 8.75
CA PHE A 84 -21.66 2.81 7.60
C PHE A 84 -20.38 2.01 7.77
N THR A 85 -19.90 1.50 6.64
CA THR A 85 -18.59 0.87 6.53
C THR A 85 -17.68 1.84 5.79
N CYS A 86 -16.56 2.18 6.42
CA CYS A 86 -15.52 3.01 5.83
C CYS A 86 -14.39 2.12 5.32
N SER A 87 -14.00 2.29 4.07
CA SER A 87 -12.87 1.59 3.46
C SER A 87 -11.95 2.59 2.80
N ILE A 88 -10.65 2.45 3.06
CA ILE A 88 -9.61 3.34 2.55
C ILE A 88 -8.76 2.55 1.55
N PHE A 89 -8.62 3.11 0.35
CA PHE A 89 -7.90 2.51 -0.76
C PHE A 89 -6.77 3.41 -1.22
N ILE A 90 -5.66 2.80 -1.61
CA ILE A 90 -4.55 3.49 -2.25
C ILE A 90 -4.83 3.49 -3.75
N ILE A 91 -4.83 4.69 -4.35
CA ILE A 91 -5.15 4.89 -5.76
C ILE A 91 -3.89 4.85 -6.60
N ASP A 92 -2.92 5.70 -6.25
CA ASP A 92 -1.72 5.92 -7.06
C ASP A 92 -0.67 6.73 -6.27
N ILE A 93 0.51 6.87 -6.87
CA ILE A 93 1.54 7.83 -6.47
C ILE A 93 1.29 9.14 -7.22
N ILE A 94 1.60 10.28 -6.59
CA ILE A 94 1.51 11.58 -7.27
C ILE A 94 2.70 11.76 -8.22
N ASP A 95 2.43 12.17 -9.47
CA ASP A 95 3.43 12.34 -10.53
C ASP A 95 4.67 13.12 -10.07
N GLY A 96 5.86 12.57 -10.36
CA GLY A 96 7.15 13.18 -10.03
C GLY A 96 7.64 12.95 -8.59
N THR A 97 6.89 12.24 -7.76
CA THR A 97 7.30 11.85 -6.39
C THR A 97 8.57 11.01 -6.38
N ILE A 98 8.65 9.97 -7.22
CA ILE A 98 9.81 9.06 -7.28
C ILE A 98 11.07 9.80 -7.79
N ALA A 99 10.88 10.76 -8.71
CA ALA A 99 11.98 11.57 -9.22
C ALA A 99 12.54 12.51 -8.14
N LYS A 100 11.69 13.06 -7.26
CA LYS A 100 12.12 13.93 -6.15
C LYS A 100 12.85 13.20 -5.04
N THR A 101 12.49 11.94 -4.76
CA THR A 101 13.17 11.13 -3.74
C THR A 101 14.58 10.68 -4.14
N ASN A 102 14.90 10.70 -5.44
CA ASN A 102 16.22 10.31 -5.96
C ASN A 102 17.18 11.50 -6.15
N THR A 103 16.73 12.72 -5.85
CA THR A 103 17.53 13.95 -6.01
C THR A 103 18.09 14.51 -4.70
N GLU A 104 17.84 13.85 -3.57
CA GLU A 104 18.43 14.18 -2.26
C GLU A 104 19.43 13.09 -1.86
N ASP A 105 20.64 13.16 -2.44
CA ASP A 105 21.86 12.48 -1.98
C ASP A 105 22.93 13.54 -1.62
#